data_AF-A0A9X9A0M3-F1
#
_entry.id   AF-A0A9X9A0M3-F1
#
_cell.length_a   1.000
_cell.length_b   1.000
_cell.length_c   1.000
_cell.angle_alpha   90.00
_cell.angle_beta   90.00
_cell.angle_gamma   90.00
#
_symmetry.space_group_name_H-M   'P 1'
#
loop_
_entity.id
_entity.type
_entity.pdbx_description
1 polymer ?
#
loop_
_entity_poly.entity_id
_entity_poly.type
_entity_poly.pdbx_seq_one_letter_code
_entity_poly.pdbx_strand_id
1 'polypeptide(L)' 'ILEGEVTLFGHSMGGIIVHRMAQILESKGINPKNVIISAMNPPEIRRKTNHLDDKDFIDYIKSLGGLPDEVLQH' A
#
# COMPACT_ATOMS: atom_id res chain seq x y z
N ILE A 1 6.28 -15.37 17.94
CA ILE A 1 6.05 -16.12 16.68
C ILE A 1 4.56 -15.95 16.38
N LEU A 2 4.17 -15.73 15.12
CA LEU A 2 2.73 -15.67 14.80
C LEU A 2 2.16 -17.07 15.02
N GLU A 3 1.20 -17.20 15.93
CA GLU A 3 0.51 -18.48 16.21
C GLU A 3 -0.87 -18.48 15.55
N GLY A 4 -1.21 -19.56 14.86
CA GLY A 4 -2.47 -19.71 14.14
C GLY A 4 -2.43 -19.25 12.67
N GLU A 5 -3.57 -19.37 11.99
CA GLU A 5 -3.70 -18.98 10.59
C GLU A 5 -3.67 -17.45 10.44
N VAL A 6 -2.74 -16.95 9.63
CA VAL A 6 -2.57 -15.50 9.39
C VAL A 6 -3.11 -15.13 8.01
N THR A 7 -3.94 -14.08 7.95
CA THR A 7 -4.31 -13.42 6.70
C THR A 7 -3.69 -12.03 6.68
N LEU A 8 -3.02 -11.70 5.58
CA LEU A 8 -2.47 -10.37 5.35
C LEU A 8 -3.44 -9.56 4.49
N PHE A 9 -3.74 -8.34 4.91
CA PHE A 9 -4.54 -7.39 4.14
C PHE A 9 -3.76 -6.07 4.00
N GLY A 10 -3.67 -5.57 2.78
CA GLY A 10 -3.00 -4.31 2.48
C GLY A 10 -3.78 -3.48 1.48
N HIS A 11 -4.06 -2.23 1.82
CA HIS A 11 -4.73 -1.25 0.96
C HIS A 11 -3.77 -0.16 0.49
N SER A 12 -3.85 0.25 -0.78
CA SER A 12 -2.97 1.26 -1.39
C SER A 12 -1.49 0.91 -1.15
N MET A 13 -0.71 1.77 -0.51
CA MET A 13 0.68 1.49 -0.10
C MET A 13 0.80 0.20 0.72
N GLY A 14 -0.19 -0.09 1.57
CA GLY A 14 -0.25 -1.33 2.35
C GLY A 14 -0.21 -2.59 1.48
N GLY A 15 -0.72 -2.53 0.25
CA GLY A 15 -0.68 -3.64 -0.71
C GLY A 15 0.74 -4.08 -1.06
N ILE A 16 1.64 -3.12 -1.30
CA ILE A 16 3.07 -3.40 -1.55
C ILE A 16 3.74 -3.95 -0.29
N ILE A 17 3.39 -3.41 0.88
CA ILE A 17 3.94 -3.86 2.16
C ILE A 17 3.57 -5.32 2.41
N VAL A 18 2.29 -5.69 2.31
CA VAL A 18 1.87 -7.08 2.55
C VAL A 18 2.40 -8.05 1.50
N HIS A 19 2.56 -7.60 0.25
CA HIS A 19 3.20 -8.41 -0.79
C HIS A 19 4.65 -8.76 -0.43
N ARG A 20 5.46 -7.78 0.00
CA ARG A 20 6.84 -8.03 0.43
C ARG A 20 6.92 -8.77 1.76
N MET A 21 5.99 -8.49 2.67
CA MET A 21 5.92 -9.18 3.96
C MET A 21 5.60 -10.66 3.78
N ALA A 22 4.71 -11.03 2.85
CA ALA A 22 4.42 -12.42 2.52
C ALA A 22 5.71 -13.16 2.10
N GLN A 23 6.51 -12.58 1.20
CA GLN A 23 7.78 -13.16 0.75
C GLN A 23 8.79 -13.35 1.91
N ILE A 24 8.86 -12.37 2.82
CA ILE A 24 9.73 -12.46 4.01
C ILE A 24 9.25 -13.58 4.94
N LEU A 25 7.94 -13.70 5.15
CA LEU A 25 7.37 -14.76 6.00
C LEU A 25 7.59 -16.14 5.39
N GLU A 26 7.38 -16.30 4.08
CA GLU A 26 7.65 -17.54 3.35
C GLU A 26 9.12 -17.96 3.50
N SER A 27 10.06 -17.01 3.36
CA SER A 27 11.50 -17.30 3.56
C SER A 27 11.86 -17.74 4.99
N LYS A 28 10.97 -17.49 5.97
CA LYS A 28 11.10 -17.88 7.37
C LYS A 28 10.26 -19.12 7.71
N GLY A 29 9.64 -19.77 6.72
CA GLY A 29 8.80 -20.95 6.90
C GLY A 29 7.39 -20.65 7.42
N ILE A 30 6.95 -19.39 7.37
CA ILE A 30 5.62 -18.96 7.79
C ILE A 30 4.82 -18.64 6.52
N ASN A 31 3.84 -19.46 6.19
CA ASN A 31 3.00 -19.22 5.01
C ASN A 31 1.68 -18.58 5.45
N PRO A 32 1.41 -17.30 5.08
CA PRO A 32 0.09 -16.71 5.30
C PRO A 32 -0.97 -17.53 4.56
N LYS A 33 -2.13 -17.75 5.19
CA LYS A 33 -3.26 -18.44 4.57
C LYS A 33 -3.80 -17.66 3.38
N ASN A 34 -3.88 -16.34 3.52
CA ASN A 34 -4.33 -15.44 2.46
C ASN A 34 -3.47 -14.17 2.44
N VAL A 35 -3.30 -13.61 1.24
CA VAL A 35 -2.75 -12.27 1.03
C VAL A 35 -3.74 -11.49 0.17
N ILE A 36 -4.31 -10.43 0.73
CA ILE A 36 -5.32 -9.60 0.08
C ILE A 36 -4.68 -8.23 -0.23
N ILE A 37 -4.61 -7.89 -1.50
CA ILE A 37 -4.10 -6.62 -2.01
C ILE A 37 -5.27 -5.81 -2.55
N SER A 38 -5.48 -4.61 -2.01
CA SER A 38 -6.60 -3.73 -2.33
C SER A 38 -6.10 -2.38 -2.88
N ALA A 39 -6.74 -1.89 -3.95
CA ALA A 39 -6.49 -0.58 -4.57
C ALA A 39 -5.02 -0.27 -4.89
N MET A 40 -4.25 -1.31 -5.23
CA MET A 40 -2.84 -1.19 -5.53
C MET A 40 -2.51 -1.89 -6.84
N ASN A 41 -1.73 -1.21 -7.68
CA ASN A 41 -1.23 -1.80 -8.91
C ASN A 41 -0.17 -2.87 -8.59
N PRO A 42 0.04 -3.85 -9.50
CA PRO A 42 1.17 -4.75 -9.43
C PRO A 42 2.51 -4.00 -9.27
N PRO A 43 3.52 -4.57 -8.58
CA PRO A 43 4.79 -3.88 -8.27
C PRO A 43 5.58 -3.38 -9.49
N GLU A 44 5.37 -4.00 -10.66
CA GLU A 44 5.97 -3.61 -11.94
C GLU A 44 5.44 -2.27 -12.47
N ILE A 45 4.21 -1.89 -12.09
CA ILE A 45 3.58 -0.64 -12.48
C ILE A 45 3.88 0.42 -11.41
N ARG A 46 4.94 1.21 -11.64
CA ARG A 46 5.31 2.31 -10.76
C ARG A 46 4.42 3.53 -10.97
N ARG A 47 3.78 4.01 -9.90
CA ARG A 47 3.28 5.39 -9.85
C ARG A 47 4.47 6.33 -9.71
N LYS A 48 4.58 7.31 -10.61
CA LYS A 48 5.60 8.35 -10.52
C LYS A 48 4.96 9.58 -9.89
N THR A 49 5.04 9.71 -8.58
CA THR A 49 4.59 10.91 -7.85
C THR A 49 5.73 11.60 -7.11
N ASN A 50 6.85 10.90 -6.91
CA ASN A 50 8.01 11.38 -6.16
C ASN A 50 8.75 12.57 -6.79
N HIS A 51 8.35 13.00 -7.98
CA HIS A 51 8.96 14.10 -8.73
C HIS A 51 8.06 15.34 -8.78
N LEU A 52 6.84 15.22 -8.25
CA LEU A 52 5.89 16.33 -8.18
C LEU A 52 6.38 17.31 -7.11
N ASP A 53 6.21 18.61 -7.38
CA ASP A 53 6.32 19.61 -6.32
C ASP A 53 5.12 19.53 -5.37
N ASP A 54 5.15 20.28 -4.27
CA ASP A 54 4.11 20.20 -3.25
C ASP A 54 2.71 20.51 -3.81
N LYS A 55 2.62 21.45 -4.75
CA LYS A 55 1.33 21.85 -5.34
C LYS A 55 0.76 20.72 -6.20
N ASP A 56 1.57 20.20 -7.14
CA ASP A 56 1.17 19.12 -8.03
C ASP A 56 0.88 17.83 -7.24
N PHE A 57 1.60 17.61 -6.13
CA PHE A 57 1.37 16.50 -5.22
C PHE A 57 0.03 16.63 -4.48
N ILE A 58 -0.29 17.83 -3.96
CA ILE A 58 -1.59 18.09 -3.31
C ILE A 58 -2.73 17.93 -4.30
N ASP A 59 -2.61 18.44 -5.53
CA ASP A 59 -3.62 18.30 -6.58
C ASP A 59 -3.81 16.82 -6.98
N TYR A 60 -2.70 16.07 -7.07
CA TYR A 60 -2.76 14.62 -7.26
C TYR A 60 -3.50 13.93 -6.11
N ILE A 61 -3.18 14.23 -4.84
CA ILE A 61 -3.87 13.65 -3.69
C ILE A 61 -5.36 14.00 -3.68
N LYS A 62 -5.72 15.26 -3.98
CA LYS A 62 -7.12 15.70 -4.14
C LYS A 62 -7.84 14.83 -5.17
N SER A 63 -7.20 14.55 -6.31
CA SER A 63 -7.80 13.73 -7.37
C SER A 63 -8.12 12.28 -6.95
N LEU A 64 -7.46 11.77 -5.91
CA LEU A 64 -7.73 10.43 -5.35
C LEU A 64 -9.03 10.39 -4.53
N GLY A 65 -9.56 11.54 -4.11
CA GLY A 65 -10.86 11.66 -3.42
C GLY A 65 -10.89 11.06 -2.01
N GLY A 66 -9.73 10.71 -1.43
CA GLY A 66 -9.64 10.00 -0.16
C GLY A 66 -9.40 10.88 1.07
N LEU A 67 -9.22 12.19 0.89
CA LEU A 67 -8.97 13.14 1.98
C LEU A 67 -9.94 14.33 1.90
N PRO A 68 -10.38 14.85 3.04
CA PRO A 68 -11.23 16.04 3.10
C PRO A 68 -10.40 17.31 2.79
N ASP A 69 -11.05 18.33 2.22
CA ASP A 69 -10.37 19.54 1.72
C ASP A 69 -9.63 20.31 2.82
N GLU A 70 -10.10 20.24 4.06
CA GLU A 70 -9.50 20.92 5.21
C GLU A 70 -8.08 20.41 5.49
N VAL A 71 -7.81 19.13 5.24
CA VAL A 71 -6.48 18.53 5.41
C VAL A 71 -5.51 18.99 4.30
N LEU A 72 -6.04 19.45 3.18
CA LEU A 72 -5.28 19.81 1.97
C LEU A 72 -5.02 21.32 1.86
N GLN A 73 -5.44 22.11 2.85
CA GLN A 73 -5.35 23.57 2.90
C GLN A 73 -4.39 24.09 4.00
N HIS A 74 -3.59 23.20 4.61
CA HIS A 74 -2.57 23.54 5.62
C HIS A 74 -1.16 23.37 5.06
#